data_AF-A0AB37LBH8-F1
#
_entry.id   AF-A0AB37LBH8-F1
#
_cell.length_a   1.000
_cell.length_b   1.000
_cell.length_c   1.000
_cell.angle_alpha   90.00
_cell.angle_beta   90.00
_cell.angle_gamma   90.00
#
_symmetry.space_group_name_H-M   'P 1'
#
loop_
_entity.id
_entity.type
_entity.pdbx_description
1 polymer ?
#
loop_
_entity_poly.entity_id
_entity_poly.type
_entity_poly.pdbx_seq_one_letter_code
_entity_poly.pdbx_strand_id
1 'polypeptide(L)'
;MTKRKKIFFIKLSIIFGTIIILYGYYVFQPAIIFHSPKENGYLGKIVCTYNGNLDKIYIVNKIATYRIPYTWCWNEDDEIAIFMRNYDNLLQKRDIDFWRLDIYLDEKGYYIRHTKKKFLGLYP
;
A
#
# COMPACT_ATOMS: atom_id res chain seq x y z
N MET A 1 -6.31 12.60 42.75
CA MET A 1 -6.36 11.39 41.88
C MET A 1 -5.55 10.27 42.54
N THR A 2 -6.13 9.09 42.78
CA THR A 2 -5.43 8.00 43.50
C THR A 2 -4.31 7.37 42.65
N LYS A 3 -3.26 6.83 43.28
CA LYS A 3 -2.09 6.22 42.61
C LYS A 3 -2.51 5.15 41.57
N ARG A 4 -3.55 4.36 41.88
CA ARG A 4 -4.18 3.40 40.96
C ARG A 4 -4.80 4.07 39.72
N LYS A 5 -5.55 5.17 39.88
CA LYS A 5 -6.11 5.93 38.75
C LYS A 5 -4.99 6.51 37.86
N LYS A 6 -3.90 7.02 38.44
CA LYS A 6 -2.75 7.54 37.68
C LYS A 6 -2.06 6.46 36.83
N ILE A 7 -1.82 5.27 37.40
CA ILE A 7 -1.24 4.13 36.67
C ILE A 7 -2.17 3.67 35.53
N PHE A 8 -3.48 3.64 35.78
CA PHE A 8 -4.47 3.29 34.76
C PHE A 8 -4.45 4.27 33.57
N PHE A 9 -4.44 5.58 33.82
CA PHE A 9 -4.36 6.58 32.74
C PHE A 9 -3.06 6.51 31.96
N ILE A 10 -1.92 6.22 32.61
CA ILE A 10 -0.64 6.02 31.92
C ILE A 10 -0.73 4.82 30.96
N LYS A 11 -1.26 3.67 31.42
CA LYS A 11 -1.44 2.49 30.57
C LYS A 11 -2.36 2.78 29.39
N LEU A 12 -3.47 3.48 29.63
CA LEU A 12 -4.42 3.85 28.58
C LEU A 12 -3.77 4.79 27.55
N SER A 13 -2.99 5.77 28.01
CA SER A 13 -2.24 6.68 27.13
C SER A 13 -1.24 5.95 26.24
N ILE A 14 -0.56 4.92 26.78
CA ILE A 14 0.37 4.10 25.98
C ILE A 14 -0.40 3.32 24.91
N ILE A 15 -1.53 2.70 25.28
CA ILE A 15 -2.37 1.95 24.32
C ILE A 15 -2.85 2.87 23.20
N PHE A 16 -3.42 4.03 23.52
CA PHE A 16 -3.87 4.99 22.52
C PHE A 16 -2.72 5.52 21.67
N GLY A 17 -1.58 5.84 22.28
CA GLY A 17 -0.38 6.26 21.57
C GLY A 17 0.06 5.23 20.53
N THR A 18 0.11 3.95 20.92
CA THR A 18 0.45 2.85 20.00
C THR A 18 -0.57 2.71 18.87
N ILE A 19 -1.88 2.78 19.16
CA ILE A 19 -2.92 2.71 18.14
C ILE A 19 -2.78 3.87 17.13
N ILE A 20 -2.54 5.09 17.62
CA ILE A 20 -2.35 6.26 16.75
C ILE A 20 -1.11 6.11 15.88
N ILE A 21 0.00 5.61 16.42
CA ILE A 21 1.23 5.37 15.66
C ILE A 21 1.00 4.30 14.57
N LEU A 22 0.35 3.18 14.92
CA LEU A 22 0.06 2.11 13.97
C LEU A 22 -0.94 2.57 12.89
N TYR A 23 -1.96 3.32 13.27
CA TYR A 23 -2.93 3.88 12.34
C TYR A 23 -2.29 4.92 11.42
N GLY A 24 -1.47 5.80 11.98
CA GLY A 24 -0.63 6.72 11.24
C GLY A 24 0.21 5.94 10.23
N TYR A 25 0.97 4.95 10.67
CA TYR A 25 1.77 4.09 9.78
C TYR A 25 0.95 3.50 8.63
N TYR A 26 -0.24 2.95 8.90
CA TYR A 26 -1.14 2.43 7.87
C TYR A 26 -1.61 3.53 6.89
N VAL A 27 -1.85 4.73 7.39
CA VAL A 27 -2.21 5.93 6.60
C VAL A 27 -1.01 6.61 5.95
N PHE A 28 0.23 6.24 6.27
CA PHE A 28 1.48 6.73 5.68
C PHE A 28 2.28 5.63 4.94
N GLN A 29 1.70 4.44 4.75
CA GLN A 29 2.20 3.39 3.86
C GLN A 29 1.75 3.55 2.39
N PRO A 30 2.68 3.74 1.42
CA PRO A 30 2.33 3.87 0.01
C PRO A 30 1.50 2.70 -0.51
N ALA A 31 0.57 2.99 -1.43
CA ALA A 31 -0.37 1.98 -1.92
C ALA A 31 -0.52 2.02 -3.44
N ILE A 32 -0.64 0.84 -4.04
CA ILE A 32 -1.04 0.63 -5.43
C ILE A 32 -2.49 0.18 -5.41
N ILE A 33 -3.37 0.90 -6.10
CA ILE A 33 -4.79 0.63 -6.15
C ILE A 33 -5.21 0.35 -7.58
N PHE A 34 -5.75 -0.83 -7.82
CA PHE A 34 -6.28 -1.24 -9.11
C PHE A 34 -7.78 -1.02 -9.14
N HIS A 35 -8.24 -0.23 -10.10
CA HIS A 35 -9.65 0.05 -10.37
C HIS A 35 -10.09 -0.82 -11.54
N SER A 36 -11.03 -1.74 -11.30
CA SER A 36 -11.55 -2.65 -12.31
C SER A 36 -13.06 -2.52 -12.44
N PRO A 37 -13.62 -2.59 -13.67
CA PRO A 37 -15.06 -2.71 -13.86
C PRO A 37 -15.66 -4.01 -13.30
N LYS A 38 -14.84 -5.06 -13.13
CA LYS A 38 -15.28 -6.36 -12.57
C LYS A 38 -15.54 -6.24 -11.08
N GLU A 39 -16.62 -6.85 -10.59
CA GLU A 39 -16.97 -6.76 -9.16
C GLU A 39 -15.97 -7.48 -8.26
N ASN A 40 -15.69 -8.76 -8.52
CA ASN A 40 -14.79 -9.56 -7.71
C ASN A 40 -13.97 -10.52 -8.58
N GLY A 41 -12.82 -10.96 -8.09
CA GLY A 41 -12.06 -12.04 -8.72
C GLY A 41 -10.55 -11.89 -8.59
N TYR A 42 -9.82 -12.88 -9.07
CA TYR A 42 -8.35 -12.84 -9.09
C TYR A 42 -7.84 -11.87 -10.15
N LEU A 43 -6.88 -11.02 -9.78
CA LEU A 43 -6.28 -10.02 -10.65
C LEU A 43 -4.90 -10.43 -11.15
N GLY A 44 -4.05 -10.90 -10.25
CA GLY A 44 -2.64 -11.13 -10.53
C GLY A 44 -1.83 -11.34 -9.27
N LYS A 45 -0.52 -11.11 -9.39
CA LYS A 45 0.46 -11.29 -8.32
C LYS A 45 1.35 -10.07 -8.26
N ILE A 46 1.79 -9.73 -7.06
CA ILE A 46 2.89 -8.81 -6.83
C ILE A 46 3.99 -9.55 -6.08
N VAL A 47 5.23 -9.31 -6.48
CA VAL A 47 6.41 -9.77 -5.76
C VAL A 47 7.17 -8.55 -5.30
N CYS A 48 7.53 -8.50 -4.02
CA CYS A 48 8.38 -7.47 -3.46
C CYS A 48 9.70 -8.13 -3.03
N THR A 49 10.82 -7.63 -3.54
CA THR A 49 12.14 -8.24 -3.24
C THR A 49 12.49 -8.14 -1.75
N TYR A 50 12.11 -7.03 -1.10
CA TYR A 50 12.37 -6.78 0.31
C TYR A 50 11.82 -7.90 1.22
N ASN A 51 10.60 -8.37 0.96
CA ASN A 51 9.99 -9.43 1.77
C ASN A 51 10.14 -10.83 1.14
N GLY A 52 10.58 -10.91 -0.13
CA GLY A 52 10.69 -12.14 -0.92
C GLY A 52 9.35 -12.86 -1.15
N ASN A 53 8.23 -12.24 -0.78
CA ASN A 53 6.92 -12.87 -0.80
C ASN A 53 6.19 -12.54 -2.09
N LEU A 54 5.45 -13.55 -2.56
CA LEU A 54 4.51 -13.43 -3.66
C LEU A 54 3.11 -13.25 -3.11
N ASP A 55 2.58 -12.04 -3.29
CA ASP A 55 1.24 -11.66 -2.85
C ASP A 55 0.26 -11.82 -4.01
N LYS A 56 -0.80 -12.60 -3.81
CA LYS A 56 -1.91 -12.71 -4.77
C LYS A 56 -2.88 -11.55 -4.57
N ILE A 57 -3.26 -10.90 -5.67
CA ILE A 57 -4.15 -9.75 -5.66
C ILE A 57 -5.52 -10.15 -6.16
N TYR A 58 -6.54 -9.76 -5.41
CA TYR A 58 -7.93 -10.00 -5.72
C TYR A 58 -8.67 -8.67 -5.79
N ILE A 59 -9.49 -8.52 -6.81
CA ILE A 59 -10.51 -7.49 -6.88
C ILE A 59 -11.62 -7.86 -5.91
N VAL A 60 -11.98 -6.92 -5.05
CA VAL A 60 -13.15 -6.98 -4.18
C VAL A 60 -13.90 -5.67 -4.33
N ASN A 61 -15.17 -5.75 -4.71
CA ASN A 61 -16.00 -4.58 -5.00
C ASN A 61 -15.31 -3.57 -5.93
N LYS A 62 -14.86 -4.03 -7.10
CA LYS A 62 -14.24 -3.22 -8.18
C LYS A 62 -12.86 -2.65 -7.86
N ILE A 63 -12.31 -2.94 -6.68
CA ILE A 63 -11.01 -2.42 -6.24
C ILE A 63 -10.10 -3.57 -5.80
N ALA A 64 -8.82 -3.48 -6.12
CA ALA A 64 -7.78 -4.25 -5.45
C ALA A 64 -6.73 -3.30 -4.89
N THR A 65 -6.28 -3.52 -3.65
CA THR A 65 -5.30 -2.65 -3.00
C THR A 65 -4.09 -3.47 -2.57
N TYR A 66 -2.91 -3.04 -3.00
CA TYR A 66 -1.64 -3.52 -2.50
C TYR A 66 -0.95 -2.42 -1.72
N ARG A 67 -0.56 -2.70 -0.47
CA ARG A 67 0.18 -1.76 0.37
C ARG A 67 1.64 -2.16 0.39
N ILE A 68 2.50 -1.23 -0.02
CA ILE A 68 3.92 -1.48 -0.19
C ILE A 68 4.56 -1.62 1.21
N PRO A 69 5.28 -2.72 1.51
CA PRO A 69 5.91 -2.91 2.82
C PRO A 69 7.01 -1.87 3.07
N TYR A 70 7.45 -1.76 4.33
CA TYR A 70 8.36 -0.77 4.90
C TYR A 70 9.45 -0.21 3.96
N THR A 71 9.13 0.78 3.11
CA THR A 71 10.05 1.30 2.08
C THR A 71 11.30 1.96 2.64
N TRP A 72 11.26 2.39 3.90
CA TRP A 72 12.42 2.92 4.62
C TRP A 72 13.45 1.84 4.97
N CYS A 73 13.05 0.56 5.05
CA CYS A 73 13.94 -0.59 5.25
C CYS A 73 14.57 -1.10 3.95
N TRP A 74 14.18 -0.55 2.81
CA TRP A 74 14.58 -1.08 1.50
C TRP A 74 15.99 -0.62 1.14
N ASN A 75 16.72 -1.47 0.43
CA ASN A 75 17.91 -1.11 -0.31
C ASN A 75 17.55 -0.38 -1.62
N GLU A 76 18.51 0.28 -2.26
CA GLU A 76 18.26 1.00 -3.52
C GLU A 76 17.80 0.06 -4.65
N ASP A 77 18.27 -1.19 -4.61
CA ASP A 77 17.96 -2.24 -5.58
C ASP A 77 16.67 -3.00 -5.25
N ASP A 78 15.96 -2.66 -4.17
CA ASP A 78 14.69 -3.33 -3.88
C ASP A 78 13.58 -2.89 -4.85
N GLU A 79 12.80 -3.87 -5.31
CA GLU A 79 11.84 -3.70 -6.39
C GLU A 79 10.47 -4.35 -6.08
N ILE A 80 9.46 -3.89 -6.80
CA ILE A 80 8.12 -4.46 -6.87
C ILE A 80 7.87 -4.89 -8.30
N ALA A 81 7.75 -6.19 -8.51
CA ALA A 81 7.30 -6.74 -9.77
C ALA A 81 5.79 -6.99 -9.72
N ILE A 82 5.05 -6.40 -10.66
CA ILE A 82 3.61 -6.55 -10.83
C ILE A 82 3.35 -7.47 -12.01
N PHE A 83 2.66 -8.59 -11.76
CA PHE A 83 2.31 -9.57 -12.77
C PHE A 83 0.80 -9.69 -12.88
N MET A 84 0.26 -9.10 -13.95
CA MET A 84 -1.16 -9.15 -14.27
C MET A 84 -1.37 -9.63 -15.70
N ARG A 85 -2.60 -10.01 -16.02
CA ARG A 85 -2.95 -10.38 -17.39
C ARG A 85 -2.70 -9.17 -18.31
N ASN A 86 -1.69 -9.28 -19.17
CA ASN A 86 -1.33 -8.27 -20.17
C ASN A 86 -0.94 -6.89 -19.58
N TYR A 87 -0.40 -6.89 -18.35
CA TYR A 87 0.28 -5.76 -17.73
C TYR A 87 1.39 -6.29 -16.82
N ASP A 88 2.62 -5.96 -17.17
CA ASP A 88 3.83 -6.21 -16.40
C ASP A 88 4.50 -4.87 -16.11
N ASN A 89 4.91 -4.67 -14.86
CA ASN A 89 5.65 -3.48 -14.48
C ASN A 89 6.59 -3.80 -13.32
N LEU A 90 7.74 -3.13 -13.32
CA LEU A 90 8.77 -3.24 -12.29
C LEU A 90 9.01 -1.85 -11.71
N LEU A 91 8.73 -1.68 -10.42
CA LEU A 91 8.96 -0.43 -9.70
C LEU A 91 10.15 -0.60 -8.76
N GLN A 92 11.22 0.14 -8.98
CA GLN A 92 12.33 0.22 -8.04
C GLN A 92 11.97 1.15 -6.88
N LYS A 93 12.72 1.08 -5.78
CA LYS A 93 12.56 2.00 -4.63
C LYS A 93 12.45 3.47 -5.06
N ARG A 94 13.27 3.90 -6.03
CA ARG A 94 13.29 5.27 -6.57
C ARG A 94 12.02 5.66 -7.33
N ASP A 95 11.29 4.70 -7.88
CA ASP A 95 10.05 4.93 -8.64
C ASP A 95 8.84 5.10 -7.71
N ILE A 96 9.00 4.72 -6.43
CA ILE A 96 8.01 4.87 -5.35
C ILE A 96 8.13 6.28 -4.77
N ASP A 97 7.94 7.28 -5.63
CA ASP A 97 7.86 8.70 -5.29
C ASP A 97 6.43 9.15 -4.96
N PHE A 98 5.50 8.21 -4.89
CA PHE A 98 4.07 8.44 -4.72
C PHE A 98 3.56 7.95 -3.37
N TRP A 99 2.51 8.62 -2.91
CA TRP A 99 1.66 8.17 -1.81
C TRP A 99 0.67 7.09 -2.28
N ARG A 100 0.06 7.31 -3.44
CA ARG A 100 -0.86 6.37 -4.07
C ARG A 100 -0.62 6.30 -5.57
N LEU A 101 -0.54 5.08 -6.11
CA LEU A 101 -0.55 4.80 -7.54
C LEU A 101 -1.89 4.15 -7.89
N ASP A 102 -2.79 4.92 -8.51
CA ASP A 102 -4.08 4.44 -9.01
C ASP A 102 -3.89 3.88 -10.43
N ILE A 103 -4.14 2.59 -10.65
CA ILE A 103 -4.07 1.91 -11.96
C ILE A 103 -5.49 1.58 -12.41
N TYR A 104 -5.87 2.00 -13.62
CA TYR A 104 -7.22 1.82 -14.16
C TYR A 104 -7.22 0.74 -15.24
N LEU A 105 -8.14 -0.21 -15.11
CA LEU A 105 -8.30 -1.34 -15.99
C LEU A 105 -9.59 -1.25 -16.81
N ASP A 106 -9.62 -1.89 -17.97
CA ASP A 106 -10.84 -2.06 -18.76
C ASP A 106 -11.67 -3.28 -18.29
N GLU A 107 -12.81 -3.51 -18.93
CA GLU A 107 -13.72 -4.62 -18.61
C GLU A 107 -13.09 -6.01 -18.78
N LYS A 108 -12.09 -6.13 -19.65
CA LYS A 108 -11.35 -7.38 -19.89
C LYS A 108 -10.16 -7.52 -18.94
N GLY A 109 -9.79 -6.47 -18.21
CA GLY A 109 -8.70 -6.41 -17.24
C GLY A 109 -7.39 -5.84 -17.80
N TYR A 110 -7.41 -5.22 -18.98
CA TYR A 110 -6.23 -4.57 -19.57
C TYR A 110 -5.96 -3.23 -18.92
N TYR A 111 -4.67 -2.89 -18.80
CA TYR A 111 -4.25 -1.56 -18.40
C TYR A 111 -4.75 -0.50 -19.39
N ILE A 112 -5.36 0.57 -18.85
CA ILE A 112 -5.73 1.76 -19.61
C ILE A 112 -4.75 2.89 -19.32
N ARG A 113 -4.58 3.22 -18.03
CA ARG A 113 -3.79 4.36 -17.55
C ARG A 113 -3.48 4.22 -16.06
N HIS A 114 -2.57 5.05 -15.57
CA HIS A 114 -2.35 5.23 -14.14
C HIS A 114 -2.32 6.71 -13.76
N THR A 115 -2.52 6.97 -12.47
CA THR A 115 -2.39 8.29 -11.84
C THR A 115 -1.56 8.15 -10.58
N LYS A 116 -0.54 9.00 -10.41
CA LYS A 116 0.22 9.12 -9.17
C LYS A 116 -0.36 10.25 -8.31
N LYS A 117 -0.49 10.01 -7.01
CA LYS A 117 -0.79 11.02 -5.99
C LYS A 117 0.39 11.07 -5.04
N LYS A 118 1.03 12.23 -4.91
CA LYS A 118 2.09 12.48 -3.92
C LYS A 118 1.46 12.91 -2.59
N PHE A 119 2.13 12.69 -1.46
CA PHE A 119 1.57 12.95 -0.12
C PHE A 119 1.22 14.44 0.09
N LEU A 120 1.96 15.35 -0.56
CA LEU A 120 1.89 16.80 -0.33
C LEU A 120 2.06 17.68 -1.57
N GLY A 121 2.11 17.14 -2.80
CA GLY A 121 2.42 17.94 -4.00
C GLY A 121 3.75 18.72 -3.91
N LEU A 122 4.61 18.39 -2.94
CA LEU A 122 5.80 19.16 -2.55
C LEU A 122 7.05 18.87 -3.39
N TYR A 123 6.91 18.13 -4.49
CA TYR A 123 7.97 18.07 -5.50
C TYR A 123 7.33 18.11 -6.90
N PRO A 124 7.89 18.95 -7.80
CA PRO A 124 7.37 19.15 -9.16
C PRO A 124 7.26 17.86 -9.96
#